data_AF-A0A349TM04-F1
#
_entry.id   AF-A0A349TM04-F1
#
_cell.length_a   1.000
_cell.length_b   1.000
_cell.length_c   1.000
_cell.angle_alpha   90.00
_cell.angle_beta   90.00
_cell.angle_gamma   90.00
#
_symmetry.space_group_name_H-M   'P 1'
#
loop_
_entity.id
_entity.type
_entity.pdbx_description
1 polymer ?
#
loop_
_entity_poly.entity_id
_entity_poly.type
_entity_poly.pdbx_seq_one_letter_code
_entity_poly.pdbx_strand_id
1 'polypeptide(L)' 'MNFSSVYIEDEIAETERVIDILARVGDIPRIKIERYGEIFNRAGQNFRLQKQAPALILAKKHGKKV' A
#
# COMPACT_ATOMS: atom_id res chain seq x y z
N MET A 1 -10.05 -9.77 5.40
CA MET A 1 -9.98 -8.91 4.20
C MET A 1 -8.92 -9.49 3.29
N ASN A 2 -9.22 -9.69 2.00
CA ASN A 2 -8.25 -10.24 1.05
C ASN A 2 -7.72 -9.09 0.18
N PHE A 3 -6.40 -8.87 0.17
CA PHE A 3 -5.75 -7.88 -0.68
C PHE A 3 -5.08 -8.57 -1.87
N SER A 4 -5.07 -7.92 -3.04
CA SER A 4 -4.42 -8.43 -4.24
C SER A 4 -2.91 -8.18 -4.25
N SER A 5 -2.45 -7.16 -3.53
CA SER A 5 -1.05 -6.76 -3.40
C SER A 5 -0.87 -5.79 -2.22
N VAL A 6 0.37 -5.63 -1.76
CA VAL A 6 0.79 -4.58 -0.84
C VAL A 6 1.83 -3.69 -1.52
N TYR A 7 1.54 -2.39 -1.63
CA TYR A 7 2.52 -1.37 -1.98
C TYR A 7 3.12 -0.78 -0.71
N ILE A 8 4.44 -0.62 -0.67
CA ILE A 8 5.17 -0.21 0.53
C ILE A 8 6.14 0.89 0.16
N GLU A 9 6.06 2.04 0.82
CA GLU A 9 7.08 3.07 0.65
C GLU A 9 8.44 2.59 1.17
N ASP A 10 9.50 2.75 0.36
CA ASP A 10 10.86 2.29 0.68
C ASP A 10 11.33 2.79 2.04
N GLU A 11 10.98 4.04 2.39
CA GLU A 11 11.36 4.69 3.65
C GLU A 11 10.86 3.95 4.91
N ILE A 12 9.77 3.19 4.81
CA ILE A 12 9.16 2.50 5.97
C ILE A 12 9.22 0.97 5.89
N ALA A 13 9.75 0.43 4.79
CA ALA A 13 9.67 -0.98 4.46
C ALA A 13 10.26 -1.92 5.54
N GLU A 14 11.25 -1.44 6.29
CA GLU A 14 11.98 -2.20 7.30
C GLU A 14 11.51 -1.91 8.75
N THR A 15 10.47 -1.10 8.92
CA THR A 15 9.95 -0.79 10.26
C THR A 15 9.20 -2.00 10.84
N GLU A 16 9.33 -2.21 12.16
CA GLU A 16 8.64 -3.30 12.88
C GLU A 16 7.13 -3.29 12.59
N ARG A 17 6.52 -2.10 12.55
CA ARG A 17 5.09 -1.95 12.25
C ARG A 17 4.73 -2.47 10.85
N VAL A 18 5.55 -2.21 9.84
CA VAL A 18 5.31 -2.73 8.49
C VAL A 18 5.46 -4.24 8.46
N ILE A 19 6.51 -4.78 9.09
CA ILE A 19 6.75 -6.23 9.19
C ILE A 19 5.55 -6.93 9.86
N ASP A 20 5.07 -6.39 10.97
CA ASP A 20 3.89 -6.88 11.70
C ASP A 20 2.59 -6.84 10.87
N ILE A 21 2.43 -5.84 10.01
CA ILE A 21 1.28 -5.77 9.12
C ILE A 21 1.41 -6.83 8.02
N LEU A 22 2.59 -6.98 7.42
CA LEU A 22 2.85 -7.97 6.37
C LEU A 22 2.64 -9.40 6.88
N ALA A 23 3.05 -9.69 8.12
CA ALA A 23 2.80 -10.99 8.75
C ALA A 23 1.29 -11.30 8.88
N ARG A 24 0.45 -10.29 9.12
CA ARG A 24 -1.01 -10.44 9.21
C ARG A 24 -1.69 -10.52 7.84
N VAL A 25 -1.14 -9.83 6.83
CA VAL A 25 -1.68 -9.82 5.47
C VAL A 25 -1.39 -11.12 4.73
N GLY A 26 -0.25 -11.76 5.01
CA GLY A 26 0.14 -13.03 4.42
C GLY A 26 1.07 -12.88 3.21
N ASP A 27 1.17 -13.95 2.43
CA ASP A 27 2.04 -14.01 1.26
C ASP A 27 1.28 -13.57 0.00
N ILE A 28 1.32 -12.28 -0.26
CA ILE A 28 0.79 -11.65 -1.47
C ILE A 28 1.87 -10.74 -2.08
N PRO A 29 1.77 -10.36 -3.36
CA PRO A 29 2.77 -9.51 -4.00
C PRO A 29 3.08 -8.24 -3.20
N ARG A 30 4.36 -8.02 -2.91
CA ARG A 30 4.87 -6.84 -2.18
C ARG A 30 5.68 -5.99 -3.13
N ILE A 31 5.27 -4.75 -3.33
CA ILE A 31 5.84 -3.83 -4.33
C ILE A 31 6.38 -2.63 -3.58
N LYS A 32 7.70 -2.43 -3.64
CA LYS A 32 8.34 -1.24 -3.08
C LYS A 32 8.10 -0.05 -4.03
N ILE A 33 7.78 1.10 -3.46
CA ILE A 33 7.51 2.35 -4.18
C ILE A 33 8.20 3.51 -3.46
N GLU A 34 8.51 4.60 -4.17
CA GLU A 34 9.08 5.78 -3.53
C GLU A 34 8.00 6.57 -2.77
N ARG A 35 6.87 6.83 -3.43
CA ARG A 35 5.77 7.64 -2.89
C ARG A 35 4.40 7.08 -3.27
N TYR A 36 3.50 6.98 -2.31
CA TYR A 36 2.14 6.49 -2.54
C TYR A 36 1.34 7.32 -3.54
N GLY A 37 1.64 8.62 -3.64
CA GLY A 37 0.98 9.54 -4.57
C GLY A 37 1.15 9.17 -6.05
N GLU A 38 2.18 8.39 -6.39
CA GLU A 38 2.43 7.95 -7.77
C GLU A 38 1.47 6.84 -8.21
N ILE A 39 0.94 6.06 -7.27
CA ILE A 39 0.04 4.94 -7.53
C ILE A 39 -1.40 5.23 -7.14
N PHE A 40 -1.61 6.10 -6.15
CA PHE A 40 -2.92 6.38 -5.60
C PHE A 40 -3.70 7.29 -6.56
N ASN A 41 -4.88 6.84 -6.96
CA ASN A 41 -5.80 7.61 -7.80
C ASN A 41 -5.18 8.13 -9.11
N ARG A 42 -4.36 7.29 -9.77
CA ARG A 42 -3.82 7.61 -11.10
C ARG A 42 -4.95 7.91 -12.08
N ALA A 43 -4.72 8.88 -12.98
CA ALA A 43 -5.67 9.20 -14.04
C ALA A 43 -6.01 7.95 -14.88
N GLY A 44 -7.29 7.74 -15.17
CA GLY A 44 -7.76 6.57 -15.91
C GLY A 44 -7.89 5.28 -15.08
N GLN A 45 -7.68 5.33 -13.75
CA GLN A 45 -7.89 4.16 -12.89
C GLN A 45 -9.38 3.76 -12.88
N ASN A 46 -9.65 2.49 -13.20
CA ASN A 46 -11.00 1.94 -13.12
C ASN A 46 -11.32 1.53 -11.66
N PHE A 47 -12.05 2.37 -10.96
CA PHE A 47 -12.46 2.14 -9.57
C PHE A 47 -13.27 0.85 -9.37
N ARG A 48 -14.04 0.41 -10.38
CA ARG A 48 -14.84 -0.81 -10.27
C ARG A 48 -13.95 -2.05 -10.21
N LEU A 49 -12.91 -2.09 -11.06
CA LEU A 49 -11.91 -3.16 -11.04
C LEU A 49 -11.10 -3.13 -9.74
N GLN A 50 -10.70 -1.95 -9.27
CA GLN A 50 -9.97 -1.82 -7.99
C GLN A 50 -10.79 -2.38 -6.80
N LYS A 51 -12.11 -2.16 -6.77
CA LYS A 51 -12.97 -2.69 -5.71
C LYS A 51 -13.11 -4.22 -5.74
N GLN A 52 -12.92 -4.86 -6.88
CA GLN A 52 -12.93 -6.33 -7.00
C GLN A 52 -11.64 -6.95 -6.44
N ALA A 53 -10.52 -6.25 -6.55
CA ALA A 53 -9.20 -6.73 -6.14
C ALA A 53 -8.41 -5.62 -5.43
N PRO A 54 -8.81 -5.21 -4.21
CA PRO A 54 -8.21 -4.07 -3.53
C PRO A 54 -6.75 -4.34 -3.19
N ALA A 55 -5.90 -3.35 -3.37
CA ALA A 55 -4.52 -3.37 -2.88
C ALA A 55 -4.42 -2.64 -1.54
N LEU A 56 -3.47 -3.06 -0.70
CA LEU A 56 -3.06 -2.34 0.50
C LEU A 56 -1.91 -1.39 0.15
N ILE A 57 -1.92 -0.18 0.69
CA ILE A 57 -0.81 0.77 0.57
C ILE A 57 -0.31 1.09 1.98
N LEU A 58 0.97 0.85 2.23
CA LEU A 58 1.68 1.25 3.45
C LEU A 58 2.58 2.43 3.10
N ALA A 59 2.26 3.59 3.67
CA ALA A 59 2.94 4.85 3.38
C ALA A 59 3.25 5.61 4.67
N LYS A 60 4.32 6.39 4.66
CA LYS A 60 4.66 7.32 5.72
C LYS A 60 3.66 8.48 5.72
N LYS A 61 3.14 8.82 6.90
CA LYS A 61 2.34 10.04 7.05
C LYS A 61 3.28 11.25 6.99
N HIS A 62 3.17 12.05 5.93
CA HIS A 62 3.87 13.33 5.81
C HIS A 62 2.99 14.48 6.33
N GLY A 63 3.53 15.24 7.29
CA GLY A 63 2.87 16.41 7.88
C GLY A 63 1.83 16.10 8.98
N LYS A 64 1.49 17.14 9.75
CA LYS A 64 0.30 17.15 10.60
C LYS A 64 -0.83 17.77 9.79
N LYS A 65 -1.77 16.95 9.31
CA LYS A 65 -3.13 17.45 9.07
C LYS A 65 -3.93 17.19 10.36
N VAL A 66 -4.48 18.29 10.85
CA VAL A 66 -5.50 18.45 11.90
C VAL A 66 -6.70 17.56 11.67
#